data_AF-A0AAU3ZYU8-F1
#
_entry.id   AF-A0AAU3ZYU8-F1
#
_cell.length_a   1.000
_cell.length_b   1.000
_cell.length_c   1.000
_cell.angle_alpha   90.00
_cell.angle_beta   90.00
_cell.angle_gamma   90.00
#
_symmetry.space_group_name_H-M   'P 1'
#
loop_
_entity.id
_entity.type
_entity.pdbx_description
1 polymer ?
#
loop_
_entity_poly.entity_id
_entity_poly.type
_entity_poly.pdbx_seq_one_letter_code
_entity_poly.pdbx_strand_id
1 'polypeptide(L)'
;MSEADLEPLVDYPGSLQPWLCRCMRCGHVGNPTYAKVRLRGHQCWSCRSEKIAHALRLSEEEAIASMLEKALDPLVPYPGSTESPWKSRCKKCETVLDPGPTLHNIRGSQKGCAACAERGIDPNKPGYLYLVVHDGHQALKWGIANIEQRLAQHLSQGWTLVARWDFDLTRDAWAFERQIKAWVRGQGIPKALAADQMKYRGHTETAYLADINLQLLSAYIASLTGRRPESLQAT
;
A
#
# COMPACT_ATOMS: atom_id res chain seq x y z
N MET A 1 11.07 -11.67 47.88
CA MET A 1 10.74 -10.47 47.08
C MET A 1 11.88 -9.49 47.11
N SER A 2 12.30 -9.05 48.29
CA SER A 2 13.40 -8.08 48.46
C SER A 2 14.73 -8.55 47.85
N GLU A 3 15.08 -9.83 47.98
CA GLU A 3 16.26 -10.45 47.31
C GLU A 3 16.21 -10.38 45.77
N ALA A 4 15.04 -10.12 45.18
CA ALA A 4 14.85 -9.96 43.74
C ALA A 4 14.62 -8.50 43.33
N ASP A 5 15.06 -7.55 44.16
CA ASP A 5 14.90 -6.09 43.96
C ASP A 5 13.45 -5.61 43.84
N LEU A 6 12.54 -6.28 44.56
CA LEU A 6 11.12 -5.96 44.62
C LEU A 6 10.71 -5.79 46.09
N GLU A 7 10.40 -4.56 46.48
CA GLU A 7 9.93 -4.19 47.81
C GLU A 7 8.41 -4.38 47.89
N PRO A 8 7.89 -5.31 48.72
CA PRO A 8 6.45 -5.43 48.97
C PRO A 8 5.86 -4.17 49.59
N LEU A 9 4.72 -3.70 49.06
CA LEU A 9 3.96 -2.56 49.61
C LEU A 9 2.75 -2.99 50.46
N VAL A 10 2.44 -4.28 50.44
CA VAL A 10 1.34 -4.90 51.17
C VAL A 10 1.81 -6.25 51.74
N ASP A 11 1.07 -6.78 52.71
CA ASP A 11 1.33 -8.10 53.27
C ASP A 11 1.26 -9.21 52.22
N TYR A 12 1.95 -10.32 52.49
CA TYR A 12 2.09 -11.44 51.55
C TYR A 12 0.72 -12.06 51.20
N PRO A 13 0.24 -11.96 49.94
CA PRO A 13 -1.10 -12.40 49.56
C PRO A 13 -1.15 -13.89 49.16
N GLY A 14 -0.03 -14.62 49.23
CA GLY A 14 0.11 -15.99 48.74
C GLY A 14 0.91 -16.10 47.45
N SER A 15 1.35 -17.32 47.13
CA SER A 15 2.45 -17.54 46.16
C SER A 15 2.07 -17.26 44.70
N LEU A 16 0.82 -17.55 44.34
CA LEU A 16 0.27 -17.37 43.00
C LEU A 16 -0.48 -16.04 42.84
N GLN A 17 -0.72 -15.32 43.93
CA GLN A 17 -1.46 -14.06 43.91
C GLN A 17 -0.55 -12.90 43.47
N PRO A 18 -1.08 -11.92 42.72
CA PRO A 18 -0.35 -10.69 42.41
C PRO A 18 0.03 -9.96 43.70
N TRP A 19 1.32 -9.69 43.89
CA TRP A 19 1.82 -9.03 45.08
C TRP A 19 2.29 -7.62 44.74
N LEU A 20 1.58 -6.60 45.25
CA LEU A 20 1.91 -5.20 44.99
C LEU A 20 3.29 -4.86 45.55
N CYS A 21 4.21 -4.51 44.66
CA CYS A 21 5.60 -4.22 44.99
C CYS A 21 6.12 -2.99 44.24
N ARG A 22 7.06 -2.28 44.86
CA ARG A 22 7.90 -1.26 44.21
C ARG A 22 9.19 -1.91 43.72
N CYS A 23 9.54 -1.68 42.46
CA CYS A 23 10.83 -2.08 41.92
C CYS A 23 11.94 -1.19 42.49
N MET A 24 12.94 -1.78 43.14
CA MET A 24 14.06 -1.02 43.70
C MET A 24 15.04 -0.53 42.62
N ARG A 25 14.96 -1.07 41.39
CA ARG A 25 15.83 -0.67 40.26
C ARG A 25 15.31 0.54 39.48
N CYS A 26 14.00 0.62 39.24
CA CYS A 26 13.40 1.67 38.41
C CYS A 26 12.23 2.43 39.08
N GLY A 27 11.90 2.11 40.33
CA GLY A 27 10.81 2.75 41.07
C GLY A 27 9.40 2.35 40.64
N HIS A 28 9.24 1.60 39.53
CA HIS A 28 7.93 1.19 39.02
C HIS A 28 7.18 0.32 40.05
N VAL A 29 5.94 0.69 40.33
CA VAL A 29 5.03 -0.09 41.16
C VAL A 29 4.24 -1.06 40.28
N GLY A 30 4.36 -2.35 40.57
CA GLY A 30 3.69 -3.42 39.81
C GLY A 30 3.32 -4.60 40.70
N ASN A 31 2.73 -5.63 40.10
CA ASN A 31 2.11 -6.74 40.81
C ASN A 31 2.66 -8.13 40.40
N PRO A 32 3.98 -8.38 40.50
CA PRO A 32 4.54 -9.71 40.22
C PRO A 32 4.02 -10.77 41.20
N THR A 33 4.05 -12.05 40.80
CA THR A 33 3.71 -13.15 41.71
C THR A 33 4.97 -13.75 42.34
N TYR A 34 4.90 -14.13 43.63
CA TYR A 34 6.05 -14.70 44.33
C TYR A 34 6.57 -15.97 43.65
N ALA A 35 5.68 -16.85 43.15
CA ALA A 35 6.09 -18.06 42.43
C ALA A 35 6.95 -17.76 41.19
N LYS A 36 6.60 -16.72 40.41
CA LYS A 36 7.40 -16.31 39.24
C LYS A 36 8.72 -15.68 39.66
N VAL A 37 8.72 -14.87 40.72
CA VAL A 37 9.93 -14.27 41.27
C VAL A 37 10.89 -15.34 41.78
N ARG A 38 10.39 -16.33 42.51
CA ARG A 38 11.19 -17.47 43.00
C ARG A 38 11.79 -18.29 41.86
N LEU A 39 11.03 -18.50 40.77
CA LEU A 39 11.46 -19.32 39.63
C LEU A 39 12.40 -18.57 38.66
N ARG A 40 12.17 -17.28 38.42
CA ARG A 40 12.80 -16.51 37.32
C ARG A 40 13.58 -15.27 37.80
N GLY A 41 13.69 -15.05 39.11
CA GLY A 41 14.37 -13.89 39.69
C GLY A 41 13.55 -12.60 39.55
N HIS A 42 14.22 -11.49 39.25
CA HIS A 42 13.58 -10.17 39.12
C HIS A 42 12.45 -10.16 38.06
N GLN A 43 11.25 -9.69 38.41
CA GLN A 43 10.05 -9.73 37.54
C GLN A 43 9.39 -8.35 37.31
N CYS A 44 10.13 -7.24 37.40
CA CYS A 44 9.57 -5.94 37.04
C CYS A 44 9.29 -5.86 35.53
N TRP A 45 8.04 -5.62 35.15
CA TRP A 45 7.64 -5.46 33.75
C TRP A 45 8.34 -4.27 33.08
N SER A 46 8.45 -3.14 33.76
CA SER A 46 9.13 -1.94 33.23
C SER A 46 10.61 -2.20 32.94
N CYS A 47 11.37 -2.79 33.88
CA CYS A 47 12.76 -3.16 33.62
C CYS A 47 12.91 -4.16 32.47
N ARG A 48 11.99 -5.15 32.37
CA ARG A 48 11.98 -6.09 31.25
C ARG A 48 11.72 -5.37 29.92
N SER A 49 10.73 -4.46 29.90
CA SER A 49 10.37 -3.69 28.72
C SER A 49 11.52 -2.82 28.24
N GLU A 50 12.20 -2.11 29.15
CA GLU A 50 13.36 -1.28 28.81
C GLU A 50 14.52 -2.12 28.26
N LYS A 51 14.80 -3.27 28.89
CA LYS A 51 15.83 -4.20 28.40
C LYS A 51 15.51 -4.72 26.99
N ILE A 52 14.25 -5.07 26.74
CA ILE A 52 13.79 -5.50 25.41
C ILE A 52 13.90 -4.35 24.41
N ALA A 53 13.43 -3.16 24.76
CA ALA A 53 13.50 -1.98 23.90
C ALA A 53 14.95 -1.63 23.53
N HIS A 54 15.87 -1.68 24.50
CA HIS A 54 17.30 -1.49 24.24
C HIS A 54 17.88 -2.59 23.35
N ALA A 55 17.54 -3.85 23.58
CA ALA A 55 18.02 -4.96 22.75
C ALA A 55 17.45 -4.93 21.32
N LEU A 56 16.26 -4.34 21.14
CA LEU A 56 15.60 -4.16 19.85
C LEU A 56 15.92 -2.81 19.18
N ARG A 57 16.68 -1.91 19.82
CA ARG A 57 17.13 -0.67 19.18
C ARG A 57 17.97 -1.05 17.97
N LEU A 58 17.41 -0.78 16.81
CA LEU A 58 18.11 -0.92 15.54
C LEU A 58 19.18 0.17 15.48
N SER A 59 20.41 -0.20 15.13
CA SER A 59 21.44 0.80 14.86
C SER A 59 21.05 1.62 13.62
N GLU A 60 21.57 2.84 13.50
CA GLU A 60 21.31 3.67 12.31
C GLU A 60 21.86 2.99 11.05
N GLU A 61 22.98 2.28 11.16
CA GLU A 61 23.58 1.52 10.06
C GLU A 61 22.67 0.38 9.58
N GLU A 62 22.11 -0.39 10.51
CA GLU A 62 21.15 -1.48 10.21
C GLU A 62 19.85 -0.95 9.60
N ALA A 63 19.38 0.20 10.09
CA ALA A 63 18.24 0.92 9.56
C ALA A 63 18.47 1.34 8.10
N ILE A 64 19.62 1.97 7.82
CA ILE A 64 20.01 2.40 6.48
C ILE A 64 20.15 1.19 5.55
N ALA A 65 20.80 0.11 6.00
CA ALA A 65 20.97 -1.10 5.21
C ALA A 65 19.61 -1.70 4.78
N SER A 66 18.62 -1.71 5.67
CA SER A 66 17.25 -2.18 5.38
C SER A 66 16.58 -1.37 4.27
N MET A 67 16.77 -0.04 4.26
CA MET A 67 16.24 0.85 3.21
C MET A 67 16.93 0.60 1.86
N LEU A 68 18.27 0.50 1.88
CA LEU A 68 19.08 0.30 0.69
C LEU A 68 18.77 -1.04 0.00
N GLU A 69 18.51 -2.11 0.76
CA GLU A 69 18.10 -3.42 0.23
C GLU A 69 16.84 -3.32 -0.64
N LYS A 70 15.91 -2.40 -0.30
CA LYS A 70 14.69 -2.14 -1.09
C LYS A 70 14.84 -1.03 -2.13
N ALA A 71 16.08 -0.65 -2.45
CA ALA A 71 16.41 0.43 -3.39
C ALA A 71 15.82 1.80 -2.98
N LEU A 72 15.82 2.07 -1.67
CA LEU A 72 15.47 3.37 -1.09
C LEU A 72 16.70 3.96 -0.41
N ASP A 73 17.02 5.20 -0.76
CA ASP A 73 18.15 5.95 -0.24
C ASP A 73 17.64 7.01 0.75
N PRO A 74 17.85 6.85 2.08
CA PRO A 74 17.42 7.84 3.06
C PRO A 74 18.02 9.23 2.80
N LEU A 75 17.19 10.27 2.87
CA LEU A 75 17.65 11.66 2.67
C LEU A 75 17.83 12.43 3.97
N VAL A 76 17.44 11.83 5.09
CA VAL A 76 17.53 12.38 6.45
C VAL A 76 18.01 11.29 7.41
N PRO A 77 18.59 11.63 8.57
CA PRO A 77 18.98 10.65 9.58
C PRO A 77 17.83 9.76 10.03
N TYR A 78 18.15 8.57 10.55
CA TYR A 78 17.13 7.64 11.03
C TYR A 78 16.29 8.27 12.15
N PRO A 79 14.94 8.34 12.04
CA PRO A 79 14.08 8.97 13.06
C PRO A 79 14.02 8.22 14.41
N GLY A 80 14.84 7.19 14.61
CA GLY A 80 14.94 6.46 15.88
C GLY A 80 13.78 5.50 16.17
N SER A 81 12.85 5.32 15.23
CA SER A 81 11.68 4.44 15.36
C SER A 81 11.38 3.75 14.05
N THR A 82 10.99 2.47 14.12
CA THR A 82 10.60 1.69 12.94
C THR A 82 9.23 2.08 12.39
N GLU A 83 8.41 2.75 13.21
CA GLU A 83 7.05 3.18 12.86
C GLU A 83 7.01 4.60 12.27
N SER A 84 8.09 5.36 12.42
CA SER A 84 8.15 6.73 11.90
C SER A 84 8.38 6.72 10.38
N PRO A 85 7.64 7.54 9.60
CA PRO A 85 7.91 7.72 8.18
C PRO A 85 9.33 8.24 7.94
N TRP A 86 10.06 7.62 7.01
CA TRP A 86 11.44 7.97 6.74
C TRP A 86 11.65 8.46 5.31
N LYS A 87 11.84 9.78 5.19
CA LYS A 87 12.07 10.47 3.91
C LYS A 87 13.24 9.84 3.16
N SER A 88 12.96 9.38 1.94
CA SER A 88 13.92 8.64 1.13
C SER A 88 13.71 8.88 -0.36
N ARG A 89 14.76 8.70 -1.15
CA ARG A 89 14.75 8.73 -2.61
C ARG A 89 14.74 7.30 -3.14
N CYS A 90 13.84 6.99 -4.06
CA CYS A 90 13.93 5.70 -4.75
C CYS A 90 15.12 5.68 -5.72
N LYS A 91 16.00 4.69 -5.61
CA LYS A 91 17.13 4.51 -6.54
C LYS A 91 16.71 4.01 -7.93
N LYS A 92 15.46 3.58 -8.11
CA LYS A 92 14.93 3.09 -9.40
C LYS A 92 14.29 4.20 -10.24
N CYS A 93 13.46 5.04 -9.63
CA CYS A 93 12.71 6.10 -10.33
C CYS A 93 13.06 7.52 -9.86
N GLU A 94 14.06 7.64 -8.98
CA GLU A 94 14.58 8.90 -8.43
C GLU A 94 13.58 9.77 -7.65
N THR A 95 12.33 9.31 -7.51
CA THR A 95 11.27 10.00 -6.79
C THR A 95 11.62 10.11 -5.31
N VAL A 96 11.48 11.32 -4.76
CA VAL A 96 11.57 11.58 -3.32
C VAL A 96 10.22 11.26 -2.68
N LEU A 97 10.23 10.37 -1.69
CA LEU A 97 9.06 9.98 -0.90
C LEU A 97 9.04 10.79 0.39
N ASP A 98 8.07 11.68 0.52
CA ASP A 98 7.89 12.56 1.67
C ASP A 98 6.38 12.78 1.94
N PRO A 99 5.79 12.18 2.98
CA PRO A 99 6.42 11.27 3.93
C PRO A 99 6.85 9.95 3.26
N GLY A 100 8.03 9.44 3.65
CA GLY A 100 8.57 8.19 3.14
C GLY A 100 8.02 6.94 3.83
N PRO A 101 8.45 5.74 3.42
CA PRO A 101 8.01 4.50 4.05
C PRO A 101 8.57 4.35 5.47
N THR A 102 7.91 3.54 6.28
CA THR A 102 8.37 3.17 7.63
C THR A 102 9.26 1.92 7.55
N LEU A 103 10.24 1.77 8.45
CA LEU A 103 11.07 0.56 8.48
C LEU A 103 10.27 -0.70 8.80
N HIS A 104 9.21 -0.58 9.61
CA HIS A 104 8.28 -1.67 9.87
C HIS A 104 7.78 -2.29 8.57
N ASN A 105 7.31 -1.43 7.65
CA ASN A 105 6.77 -1.84 6.36
C ASN A 105 7.86 -2.38 5.41
N ILE A 106 9.04 -1.75 5.41
CA ILE A 106 10.19 -2.14 4.57
C ILE A 106 10.76 -3.50 4.96
N ARG A 107 10.84 -3.79 6.27
CA ARG A 107 11.29 -5.08 6.80
C ARG A 107 10.20 -6.17 6.75
N GLY A 108 8.95 -5.76 6.62
CA GLY A 108 7.83 -6.65 6.30
C GLY A 108 7.79 -7.05 4.82
N SER A 109 6.61 -7.44 4.35
CA SER A 109 6.37 -7.89 2.97
C SER A 109 6.08 -6.75 1.98
N GLN A 110 6.10 -5.48 2.41
CA GLN A 110 5.72 -4.36 1.54
C GLN A 110 6.84 -4.02 0.54
N LYS A 111 6.49 -3.97 -0.75
CA LYS A 111 7.43 -3.65 -1.83
C LYS A 111 7.76 -2.14 -1.84
N GLY A 112 8.98 -1.80 -1.38
CA GLY A 112 9.76 -0.59 -1.72
C GLY A 112 8.98 0.71 -2.02
N CYS A 113 9.40 1.42 -3.08
CA CYS A 113 8.80 2.70 -3.48
C CYS A 113 7.36 2.52 -3.98
N ALA A 114 6.40 3.26 -3.41
CA ALA A 114 5.00 3.22 -3.82
C ALA A 114 4.76 3.63 -5.29
N ALA A 115 5.64 4.46 -5.87
CA ALA A 115 5.59 4.81 -7.29
C ALA A 115 6.12 3.67 -8.19
N CYS A 116 7.00 2.81 -7.68
CA CYS A 116 7.53 1.63 -8.38
C CYS A 116 6.77 0.34 -8.06
N ALA A 117 5.97 0.29 -7.00
CA ALA A 117 5.17 -0.86 -6.64
C ALA A 117 4.30 -1.22 -7.85
N GLU A 118 4.47 -2.44 -8.39
CA GLU A 118 3.82 -2.92 -9.61
C GLU A 118 2.30 -2.72 -9.54
N ARG A 119 1.87 -1.59 -10.09
CA ARG A 119 0.55 -1.38 -10.68
C ARG A 119 0.80 -0.92 -12.11
N GLY A 120 1.49 -1.75 -12.86
CA GLY A 120 1.81 -1.53 -14.27
C GLY A 120 1.38 -2.74 -15.10
N ILE A 121 1.12 -2.47 -16.37
CA ILE A 121 0.87 -3.52 -17.34
C ILE A 121 2.22 -4.18 -17.66
N ASP A 122 2.34 -5.50 -17.49
CA ASP A 122 3.49 -6.30 -17.89
C ASP A 122 3.38 -6.59 -19.40
N PRO A 123 4.24 -5.98 -20.25
CA PRO A 123 4.10 -6.06 -21.70
C PRO A 123 4.26 -7.49 -22.24
N ASN A 124 4.86 -8.39 -21.46
CA ASN A 124 5.11 -9.78 -21.85
C ASN A 124 4.05 -10.75 -21.37
N LYS A 125 2.96 -10.26 -20.76
CA LYS A 125 1.82 -11.08 -20.36
C LYS A 125 0.59 -10.77 -21.20
N PRO A 126 -0.33 -11.74 -21.31
CA PRO A 126 -1.67 -11.46 -21.81
C PRO A 126 -2.32 -10.32 -21.05
N GLY A 127 -3.16 -9.58 -21.73
CA GLY A 127 -3.91 -8.49 -21.12
C GLY A 127 -4.99 -7.99 -22.05
N TYR A 128 -5.72 -6.99 -21.60
CA TYR A 128 -6.94 -6.55 -22.26
C TYR A 128 -7.16 -5.06 -22.10
N LEU A 129 -7.71 -4.45 -23.15
CA LEU A 129 -8.24 -3.09 -23.14
C LEU A 129 -9.74 -3.18 -22.89
N TYR A 130 -10.28 -2.28 -22.07
CA TYR A 130 -11.71 -2.23 -21.78
C TYR A 130 -12.26 -0.82 -21.81
N LEU A 131 -13.56 -0.72 -22.11
CA LEU A 131 -14.40 0.45 -21.93
C LEU A 131 -15.47 0.12 -20.90
N VAL A 132 -15.61 0.97 -19.88
CA VAL A 132 -16.64 0.86 -18.87
C VAL A 132 -17.39 2.18 -18.70
N VAL A 133 -18.68 2.11 -18.41
CA VAL A 133 -19.53 3.28 -18.18
C VAL A 133 -20.09 3.26 -16.77
N HIS A 134 -20.38 4.44 -16.21
CA HIS A 134 -21.00 4.56 -14.90
C HIS A 134 -22.22 5.48 -15.00
N ASP A 135 -23.41 4.91 -14.82
CA ASP A 135 -24.67 5.63 -15.00
C ASP A 135 -24.80 6.80 -14.03
N GLY A 136 -24.46 6.62 -12.76
CA GLY A 136 -24.56 7.70 -11.76
C GLY A 136 -23.64 8.89 -12.02
N HIS A 137 -22.53 8.69 -12.74
CA HIS A 137 -21.55 9.74 -13.05
C HIS A 137 -21.68 10.23 -14.49
N GLN A 138 -22.56 9.59 -15.29
CA GLN A 138 -22.65 9.79 -16.73
C GLN A 138 -21.27 9.80 -17.40
N ALA A 139 -20.40 8.89 -16.97
CA ALA A 139 -18.98 8.91 -17.33
C ALA A 139 -18.57 7.60 -18.01
N LEU A 140 -17.77 7.73 -19.05
CA LEU A 140 -17.01 6.67 -19.69
C LEU A 140 -15.59 6.65 -19.12
N LYS A 141 -15.05 5.44 -18.94
CA LYS A 141 -13.65 5.20 -18.68
C LYS A 141 -13.09 4.14 -19.62
N TRP A 142 -11.88 4.38 -20.09
CA TRP A 142 -11.05 3.37 -20.75
C TRP A 142 -9.86 2.97 -19.86
N GLY A 143 -9.34 1.78 -20.08
CA GLY A 143 -8.15 1.30 -19.38
C GLY A 143 -7.61 0.00 -19.95
N ILE A 144 -6.41 -0.38 -19.50
CA ILE A 144 -5.75 -1.62 -19.88
C ILE A 144 -5.31 -2.37 -18.61
N ALA A 145 -5.28 -3.70 -18.67
CA ALA A 145 -4.96 -4.58 -17.55
C ALA A 145 -4.34 -5.91 -18.00
N ASN A 146 -3.54 -6.56 -17.14
CA ASN A 146 -3.15 -7.98 -17.31
C ASN A 146 -3.89 -8.95 -16.38
N ILE A 147 -4.76 -8.45 -15.49
CA ILE A 147 -5.44 -9.26 -14.46
C ILE A 147 -6.93 -8.92 -14.40
N GLU A 148 -7.80 -9.92 -14.30
CA GLU A 148 -9.26 -9.76 -14.26
C GLU A 148 -9.75 -8.93 -13.06
N GLN A 149 -9.02 -9.00 -11.93
CA GLN A 149 -9.40 -8.30 -10.70
C GLN A 149 -9.53 -6.79 -10.87
N ARG A 150 -8.81 -6.19 -11.84
CA ARG A 150 -8.93 -4.76 -12.15
C ARG A 150 -10.31 -4.41 -12.69
N LEU A 151 -10.84 -5.22 -13.60
CA LEU A 151 -12.19 -5.03 -14.13
C LEU A 151 -13.24 -5.36 -13.08
N ALA A 152 -13.09 -6.48 -12.35
CA ALA A 152 -14.01 -6.85 -11.27
C ALA A 152 -14.15 -5.76 -10.20
N GLN A 153 -13.06 -5.06 -9.88
CA GLN A 153 -13.08 -3.92 -8.97
C GLN A 153 -13.95 -2.78 -9.50
N HIS A 154 -13.84 -2.43 -10.78
CA HIS A 154 -14.69 -1.41 -11.40
C HIS A 154 -16.17 -1.85 -11.41
N LEU A 155 -16.46 -3.10 -11.77
CA LEU A 155 -17.82 -3.62 -11.76
C LEU A 155 -18.46 -3.53 -10.37
N SER A 156 -17.72 -3.90 -9.32
CA SER A 156 -18.19 -3.78 -7.91
C SER A 156 -18.46 -2.33 -7.47
N GLN A 157 -17.96 -1.35 -8.21
CA GLN A 157 -18.13 0.09 -7.95
C GLN A 157 -19.23 0.71 -8.82
N GLY A 158 -20.08 -0.09 -9.45
CA GLY A 158 -21.20 0.41 -10.26
C GLY A 158 -20.81 0.78 -11.70
N TRP A 159 -19.65 0.35 -12.18
CA TRP A 159 -19.29 0.46 -13.59
C TRP A 159 -19.83 -0.73 -14.37
N THR A 160 -20.26 -0.50 -15.61
CA THR A 160 -20.75 -1.53 -16.54
C THR A 160 -19.77 -1.67 -17.69
N LEU A 161 -19.35 -2.91 -18.01
CA LEU A 161 -18.48 -3.19 -19.15
C LEU A 161 -19.25 -3.00 -20.47
N VAL A 162 -18.68 -2.19 -21.37
CA VAL A 162 -19.27 -1.86 -22.68
C VAL A 162 -18.50 -2.49 -23.84
N ALA A 163 -17.18 -2.61 -23.72
CA ALA A 163 -16.36 -3.27 -24.72
C ALA A 163 -15.05 -3.77 -24.11
N ARG A 164 -14.51 -4.85 -24.69
CA ARG A 164 -13.24 -5.46 -24.29
C ARG A 164 -12.47 -5.93 -25.52
N TRP A 165 -11.14 -5.82 -25.51
CA TRP A 165 -10.24 -6.35 -26.53
C TRP A 165 -9.13 -7.12 -25.84
N ASP A 166 -8.98 -8.41 -26.14
CA ASP A 166 -7.95 -9.26 -25.56
C ASP A 166 -6.68 -9.32 -26.43
N PHE A 167 -5.53 -9.35 -25.77
CA PHE A 167 -4.21 -9.40 -26.37
C PHE A 167 -3.40 -10.53 -25.74
N ASP A 168 -2.74 -11.34 -26.59
CA ASP A 168 -1.85 -12.41 -26.14
C ASP A 168 -0.63 -11.86 -25.39
N LEU A 169 -0.18 -10.67 -25.80
CA LEU A 169 0.95 -9.95 -25.22
C LEU A 169 0.64 -8.45 -25.27
N THR A 170 0.83 -7.75 -24.16
CA THR A 170 0.52 -6.31 -24.03
C THR A 170 1.71 -5.42 -24.37
N ARG A 171 2.46 -5.78 -25.43
CA ARG A 171 3.77 -5.19 -25.75
C ARG A 171 3.76 -3.69 -26.03
N ASP A 172 2.59 -3.13 -26.39
CA ASP A 172 2.38 -1.70 -26.62
C ASP A 172 1.17 -1.10 -25.88
N ALA A 173 0.73 -1.72 -24.79
CA ALA A 173 -0.46 -1.27 -24.06
C ALA A 173 -0.44 0.23 -23.67
N TRP A 174 0.69 0.72 -23.17
CA TRP A 174 0.86 2.14 -22.84
C TRP A 174 0.68 3.07 -24.05
N ALA A 175 1.05 2.62 -25.25
CA ALA A 175 0.87 3.40 -26.47
C ALA A 175 -0.61 3.51 -26.83
N PHE A 176 -1.42 2.48 -26.59
CA PHE A 176 -2.86 2.53 -26.87
C PHE A 176 -3.59 3.50 -25.93
N GLU A 177 -3.37 3.40 -24.62
CA GLU A 177 -4.03 4.30 -23.65
C GLU A 177 -3.65 5.77 -23.90
N ARG A 178 -2.37 6.03 -24.24
CA ARG A 178 -1.88 7.36 -24.61
C ARG A 178 -2.51 7.88 -25.90
N GLN A 179 -2.62 7.04 -26.93
CA GLN A 179 -3.20 7.43 -28.23
C GLN A 179 -4.71 7.69 -28.12
N ILE A 180 -5.44 6.84 -27.40
CA ILE A 180 -6.86 7.06 -27.10
C ILE A 180 -7.05 8.38 -26.37
N LYS A 181 -6.24 8.62 -25.33
CA LYS A 181 -6.29 9.88 -24.59
C LYS A 181 -5.99 11.07 -25.50
N ALA A 182 -4.95 11.02 -26.30
CA ALA A 182 -4.61 12.10 -27.23
C ALA A 182 -5.74 12.36 -28.22
N TRP A 183 -6.36 11.32 -28.77
CA TRP A 183 -7.49 11.41 -29.70
C TRP A 183 -8.74 12.01 -29.04
N VAL A 184 -9.09 11.57 -27.83
CA VAL A 184 -10.24 12.14 -27.08
C VAL A 184 -9.98 13.61 -26.73
N ARG A 185 -8.79 13.95 -26.23
CA ARG A 185 -8.46 15.35 -25.89
C ARG A 185 -8.32 16.25 -27.12
N GLY A 186 -7.85 15.72 -28.24
CA GLY A 186 -7.78 16.44 -29.52
C GLY A 186 -9.14 16.86 -30.06
N GLN A 187 -10.22 16.23 -29.62
CA GLN A 187 -11.60 16.62 -29.93
C GLN A 187 -12.16 17.69 -28.97
N GLY A 188 -11.35 18.19 -28.03
CA GLY A 188 -11.78 19.17 -27.03
C GLY A 188 -12.55 18.59 -25.84
N ILE A 189 -12.63 17.27 -25.72
CA ILE A 189 -13.40 16.60 -24.66
C ILE A 189 -12.60 16.65 -23.34
N PRO A 190 -13.13 17.23 -22.25
CA PRO A 190 -12.44 17.31 -20.97
C PRO A 190 -12.49 16.00 -20.18
N LYS A 191 -11.76 15.95 -19.06
CA LYS A 191 -11.86 14.82 -18.11
C LYS A 191 -13.22 14.93 -17.39
N ALA A 192 -13.91 13.80 -17.23
CA ALA A 192 -15.21 13.79 -16.57
C ALA A 192 -15.10 13.87 -15.05
N LEU A 193 -14.17 13.12 -14.47
CA LEU A 193 -14.09 12.95 -13.03
C LEU A 193 -12.90 13.69 -12.43
N ALA A 194 -13.10 14.29 -11.26
CA ALA A 194 -12.03 14.81 -10.42
C ALA A 194 -11.40 13.68 -9.60
N ALA A 195 -10.19 13.90 -9.09
CA ALA A 195 -9.40 12.85 -8.43
C ALA A 195 -10.01 12.35 -7.11
N ASP A 196 -10.87 13.15 -6.48
CA ASP A 196 -11.63 12.88 -5.26
C ASP A 196 -12.91 12.06 -5.50
N GLN A 197 -13.45 12.10 -6.72
CA GLN A 197 -14.63 11.33 -7.14
C GLN A 197 -14.29 9.87 -7.48
N MET A 198 -13.00 9.49 -7.47
CA MET A 198 -12.56 8.11 -7.72
C MET A 198 -11.74 7.57 -6.54
N LYS A 199 -12.22 6.46 -5.94
CA LYS A 199 -11.54 5.76 -4.82
C LYS A 199 -10.13 5.25 -5.18
N TYR A 200 -9.81 5.14 -6.47
CA TYR A 200 -8.50 4.75 -7.00
C TYR A 200 -8.12 5.63 -8.21
N ARG A 201 -6.81 5.89 -8.42
CA ARG A 201 -6.27 6.72 -9.52
C ARG A 201 -6.82 6.31 -10.91
N GLY A 202 -6.82 7.23 -11.87
CA GLY A 202 -7.23 6.98 -13.27
C GLY A 202 -8.30 7.94 -13.82
N HIS A 203 -8.39 9.15 -13.27
CA HIS A 203 -9.33 10.19 -13.69
C HIS A 203 -8.97 10.80 -15.05
N THR A 204 -7.72 10.63 -15.51
CA THR A 204 -7.21 11.16 -16.78
C THR A 204 -7.78 10.46 -18.01
N GLU A 205 -8.25 9.22 -17.84
CA GLU A 205 -8.82 8.34 -18.87
C GLU A 205 -10.35 8.29 -18.80
N THR A 206 -10.97 9.44 -18.56
CA THR A 206 -12.43 9.57 -18.45
C THR A 206 -12.98 10.63 -19.40
N ALA A 207 -14.24 10.47 -19.82
CA ALA A 207 -14.99 11.44 -20.61
C ALA A 207 -16.48 11.35 -20.23
N TYR A 208 -17.21 12.47 -20.28
CA TYR A 208 -18.65 12.43 -20.04
C TYR A 208 -19.34 11.77 -21.23
N LEU A 209 -20.35 10.95 -20.97
CA LEU A 209 -21.13 10.27 -22.01
C LEU A 209 -21.82 11.26 -22.96
N ALA A 210 -22.13 12.47 -22.47
CA ALA A 210 -22.67 13.54 -23.30
C ALA A 210 -21.67 14.10 -24.33
N ASP A 211 -20.37 14.00 -24.04
CA ASP A 211 -19.31 14.63 -24.83
C ASP A 211 -18.61 13.62 -25.76
N ILE A 212 -18.86 12.32 -25.62
CA ILE A 212 -18.16 11.28 -26.37
C ILE A 212 -19.12 10.26 -27.00
N ASN A 213 -18.90 9.98 -28.29
CA ASN A 213 -19.61 8.93 -29.00
C ASN A 213 -18.90 7.58 -28.81
N LEU A 214 -19.56 6.64 -28.14
CA LEU A 214 -19.01 5.32 -27.82
C LEU A 214 -18.70 4.49 -29.07
N GLN A 215 -19.56 4.56 -30.09
CA GLN A 215 -19.37 3.84 -31.34
C GLN A 215 -18.14 4.37 -32.10
N LEU A 216 -17.97 5.69 -32.13
CA LEU A 216 -16.80 6.33 -32.76
C LEU A 216 -15.51 5.97 -32.02
N LEU A 217 -15.51 6.02 -30.68
CA LEU A 217 -14.36 5.60 -29.89
C LEU A 217 -14.03 4.12 -30.11
N SER A 218 -15.04 3.25 -30.10
CA SER A 218 -14.86 1.82 -30.36
C SER A 218 -14.29 1.56 -31.75
N ALA A 219 -14.74 2.30 -32.77
CA ALA A 219 -14.20 2.22 -34.13
C ALA A 219 -12.74 2.71 -34.20
N TYR A 220 -12.41 3.80 -33.50
CA TYR A 220 -11.04 4.29 -33.40
C TYR A 220 -10.12 3.26 -32.73
N ILE A 221 -10.54 2.67 -31.60
CA ILE A 221 -9.78 1.60 -30.92
C ILE A 221 -9.60 0.39 -31.83
N ALA A 222 -10.62 0.01 -32.59
CA ALA A 222 -10.51 -1.10 -33.53
C ALA A 222 -9.50 -0.80 -34.65
N SER A 223 -9.47 0.44 -35.17
CA SER A 223 -8.47 0.88 -36.15
C SER A 223 -7.06 0.89 -35.57
N LEU A 224 -6.92 1.25 -34.30
CA LEU A 224 -5.65 1.38 -33.58
C LEU A 224 -5.05 0.01 -33.23
N THR A 225 -5.89 -0.93 -32.83
CA THR A 225 -5.48 -2.28 -32.38
C THR A 225 -5.47 -3.31 -33.51
N GLY A 226 -6.12 -3.00 -34.64
CA GLY A 226 -6.37 -3.95 -35.72
C GLY A 226 -7.36 -5.07 -35.34
N ARG A 227 -8.08 -4.93 -34.22
CA ARG A 227 -8.97 -5.96 -33.65
C ARG A 227 -10.37 -5.40 -33.37
N ARG A 228 -11.40 -6.24 -33.52
CA ARG A 228 -12.75 -5.92 -33.06
C ARG A 228 -12.90 -6.24 -31.58
N PRO A 229 -13.83 -5.58 -30.86
CA PRO A 229 -14.10 -5.95 -29.47
C PRO A 229 -14.67 -7.36 -29.40
N GLU A 230 -14.37 -8.04 -28.29
CA GLU A 230 -14.93 -9.33 -27.94
C GLU A 230 -16.46 -9.24 -27.81
N SER A 231 -17.14 -10.30 -28.24
CA SER A 231 -18.58 -10.43 -28.02
C SER A 231 -18.84 -10.52 -26.53
N LEU A 232 -19.47 -9.50 -25.95
CA LEU A 232 -19.96 -9.55 -24.59
C LEU A 232 -21.07 -10.61 -24.52
N GLN A 233 -20.76 -11.77 -23.95
CA GLN A 233 -21.79 -12.77 -23.68
C GLN A 233 -22.78 -12.15 -22.68
N ALA A 234 -24.04 -12.00 -23.10
CA ALA A 234 -25.13 -11.69 -22.19
C ALA A 234 -25.18 -12.83 -21.17
N THR A 235 -24.82 -12.51 -19.92
CA THR A 235 -25.08 -13.36 -18.76
C THR A 235 -26.34 -12.89 -18.10
#